data_AF-A0A930R4M0-F1
#
_entry.id   AF-A0A930R4M0-F1
#
_cell.length_a   1.000
_cell.length_b   1.000
_cell.length_c   1.000
_cell.angle_alpha   90.00
_cell.angle_beta   90.00
_cell.angle_gamma   90.00
#
_symmetry.space_group_name_H-M   'P 1'
#
loop_
_entity.id
_entity.type
_entity.pdbx_description
1 polymer ?
#
loop_
_entity_poly.entity_id
_entity_poly.type
_entity_poly.pdbx_seq_one_letter_code
_entity_poly.pdbx_strand_id
1 'polypeptide(L)'
;MNTLKTTMLMALLMALMVALGGVFGGHTGMTIMLIIAVGMNFFSYWFSDSMVLRMYNAQEIDRSSAPELYGLVEKLAGNAGLPMPRVYIINE
;
A
#
# COMPACT_ATOMS: atom_id res chain seq x y z
N MET A 1 -15.66 -11.60 -9.91
CA MET A 1 -15.31 -13.00 -9.60
C MET A 1 -13.87 -13.20 -9.12
N ASN A 2 -13.04 -12.15 -8.96
CA ASN A 2 -11.70 -12.29 -8.36
C ASN A 2 -11.68 -12.04 -6.85
N THR A 3 -12.66 -11.31 -6.32
CA THR A 3 -12.81 -11.02 -4.89
C THR A 3 -12.94 -12.27 -4.03
N LEU A 4 -13.68 -13.29 -4.49
CA LEU A 4 -13.82 -14.54 -3.73
C LEU A 4 -12.50 -15.30 -3.62
N LYS A 5 -11.72 -15.36 -4.71
CA LYS A 5 -10.40 -16.03 -4.71
C LYS A 5 -9.40 -15.28 -3.82
N THR A 6 -9.38 -13.95 -3.87
CA THR A 6 -8.51 -13.16 -2.98
C THR A 6 -8.94 -13.27 -1.53
N THR A 7 -10.24 -13.20 -1.21
CA THR A 7 -10.71 -13.37 0.18
C THR A 7 -10.38 -14.77 0.71
N MET A 8 -10.56 -15.82 -0.09
CA MET A 8 -10.21 -17.19 0.29
C MET A 8 -8.72 -17.36 0.53
N LEU A 9 -7.87 -16.79 -0.34
CA LEU A 9 -6.41 -16.86 -0.20
C LEU A 9 -5.94 -16.11 1.05
N MET A 10 -6.49 -14.92 1.33
CA MET A 10 -6.18 -14.15 2.53
C MET A 10 -6.62 -14.89 3.80
N ALA A 11 -7.82 -15.48 3.80
CA ALA A 11 -8.31 -16.27 4.92
C ALA A 11 -7.43 -17.50 5.19
N LEU A 12 -6.97 -18.19 4.14
CA LEU A 12 -6.04 -19.32 4.25
C LEU A 12 -4.69 -18.90 4.84
N LEU A 13 -4.11 -17.81 4.35
CA LEU A 13 -2.85 -17.25 4.85
C LEU A 13 -2.97 -16.83 6.32
N MET A 14 -4.08 -16.20 6.70
CA MET A 14 -4.35 -15.83 8.08
C MET A 14 -4.48 -17.07 8.98
N ALA A 15 -5.19 -18.10 8.54
CA ALA A 15 -5.31 -19.36 9.27
C ALA A 15 -3.94 -20.06 9.45
N LEU A 16 -3.08 -20.04 8.43
CA LEU A 16 -1.71 -20.55 8.52
C LEU A 16 -0.86 -19.76 9.52
N MET A 17 -0.94 -18.43 9.52
CA MET A 17 -0.23 -17.60 10.50
C MET A 17 -0.68 -17.88 11.93
N VAL A 18 -1.99 -18.01 12.17
CA VAL A 18 -2.54 -18.36 13.48
C VAL A 18 -2.09 -19.75 13.91
N ALA A 19 -2.14 -20.75 13.00
CA ALA A 19 -1.68 -22.11 13.30
C ALA A 19 -0.19 -22.13 13.68
N LEU A 20 0.66 -21.40 12.97
CA LEU A 20 2.08 -21.24 13.32
C LEU A 20 2.25 -20.58 14.69
N GLY A 21 1.52 -19.49 14.96
CA GLY A 21 1.51 -18.86 16.29
C GLY A 21 1.10 -19.80 17.41
N GLY A 22 0.18 -20.73 17.15
CA GLY A 22 -0.23 -21.77 18.08
C GLY A 22 0.84 -22.82 18.35
N VAL A 23 1.59 -23.23 17.32
CA VAL A 23 2.70 -24.18 17.48
C VAL A 23 3.85 -23.58 18.30
N PHE A 24 4.18 -22.30 18.07
CA PHE A 24 5.32 -21.66 18.76
C PHE A 24 4.98 -21.07 20.13
N GLY A 25 3.71 -20.69 20.38
CA GLY A 25 3.33 -19.93 21.58
C GLY A 25 1.99 -20.35 22.22
N GLY A 26 1.42 -21.48 21.81
CA GLY A 26 0.16 -21.98 22.35
C GLY A 26 -1.02 -21.01 22.14
N HIS A 27 -1.95 -20.96 23.09
CA HIS A 27 -3.14 -20.11 22.97
C HIS A 27 -2.80 -18.61 22.89
N THR A 28 -1.80 -18.17 23.65
CA THR A 28 -1.30 -16.79 23.66
C THR A 28 -0.64 -16.41 22.33
N GLY A 29 0.14 -17.32 21.74
CA GLY A 29 0.78 -17.11 20.43
C GLY A 29 -0.24 -16.95 19.29
N MET A 30 -1.36 -17.69 19.33
CA MET A 30 -2.47 -17.52 18.38
C MET A 30 -3.12 -16.14 18.50
N THR A 31 -3.39 -15.68 19.72
CA THR A 31 -4.03 -14.37 19.92
C THR A 31 -3.12 -13.23 19.48
N ILE A 32 -1.82 -13.30 19.82
CA ILE A 32 -0.83 -12.32 19.39
C ILE A 32 -0.72 -12.29 17.86
N MET A 33 -0.60 -13.45 17.20
CA MET A 33 -0.53 -13.51 15.73
C MET A 33 -1.80 -13.02 15.06
N LEU A 34 -2.98 -13.24 15.65
CA LEU A 34 -4.23 -12.71 15.14
C LEU A 34 -4.28 -11.17 15.24
N ILE A 35 -3.85 -10.60 16.36
CA ILE A 35 -3.75 -9.14 16.53
C ILE A 35 -2.74 -8.55 15.54
N ILE A 36 -1.58 -9.18 15.38
CA ILE A 36 -0.56 -8.76 14.41
C ILE A 36 -1.10 -8.83 12.98
N ALA A 37 -1.77 -9.91 12.60
CA ALA A 37 -2.32 -10.09 11.26
C ALA A 37 -3.38 -9.01 10.95
N VAL A 38 -4.29 -8.75 11.88
CA VAL A 38 -5.29 -7.68 11.73
C VAL A 38 -4.62 -6.31 11.67
N GLY A 39 -3.69 -6.04 12.58
CA GLY A 39 -2.94 -4.79 12.63
C GLY A 39 -2.16 -4.54 11.33
N MET A 40 -1.50 -5.58 10.80
CA MET A 40 -0.77 -5.52 9.54
C MET A 40 -1.71 -5.30 8.35
N ASN A 41 -2.88 -5.94 8.32
CA ASN A 41 -3.85 -5.73 7.24
C ASN A 41 -4.38 -4.29 7.24
N PHE A 42 -4.67 -3.74 8.41
CA PHE A 42 -5.07 -2.34 8.58
C PHE A 42 -3.95 -1.37 8.21
N PHE A 43 -2.73 -1.64 8.66
CA PHE A 43 -1.58 -0.79 8.39
C PHE A 43 -1.21 -0.82 6.92
N SER A 44 -1.21 -1.99 6.27
CA SER A 44 -1.02 -2.10 4.82
C SER A 44 -2.10 -1.35 4.06
N TYR A 45 -3.37 -1.40 4.47
CA TYR A 45 -4.42 -0.66 3.74
C TYR A 45 -4.19 0.86 3.78
N TRP A 46 -3.67 1.39 4.90
CA TRP A 46 -3.48 2.84 5.07
C TRP A 46 -2.08 3.35 4.66
N PHE A 47 -1.04 2.53 4.76
CA PHE A 47 0.35 2.91 4.44
C PHE A 47 0.87 2.33 3.12
N SER A 48 0.10 1.50 2.40
CA SER A 48 0.55 0.90 1.13
C SER A 48 0.91 1.96 0.09
N ASP A 49 0.27 3.12 0.08
CA ASP A 49 0.58 4.22 -0.84
C ASP A 49 2.00 4.75 -0.63
N SER A 50 2.37 5.07 0.61
CA SER A 50 3.68 5.58 0.98
C SER A 50 4.78 4.51 0.91
N MET A 51 4.46 3.25 1.23
CA MET A 51 5.41 2.14 1.17
C MET A 51 5.75 1.78 -0.28
N VAL A 52 4.76 1.79 -1.19
CA VAL A 52 4.98 1.57 -2.62
C VAL A 52 5.83 2.70 -3.21
N LEU A 53 5.51 3.96 -2.92
CA LEU A 53 6.30 5.11 -3.40
C LEU A 53 7.77 5.04 -2.94
N ARG A 54 8.01 4.61 -1.68
CA ARG A 54 9.37 4.39 -1.15
C ARG A 54 10.07 3.19 -1.79
N MET A 55 9.35 2.10 -2.06
CA MET A 55 9.91 0.91 -2.73
C MET A 55 10.45 1.24 -4.12
N TYR A 56 9.74 2.11 -4.85
CA TYR A 56 10.12 2.54 -6.18
C TYR A 56 11.08 3.75 -6.19
N ASN A 57 11.58 4.19 -5.03
CA ASN A 57 12.41 5.40 -4.90
C ASN A 57 11.82 6.62 -5.63
N ALA A 58 10.50 6.77 -5.56
CA ALA A 58 9.80 7.81 -6.29
C ALA A 58 10.29 9.19 -5.84
N GLN A 59 10.83 9.98 -6.76
CA GLN A 59 11.33 11.33 -6.49
C GLN A 59 10.24 12.36 -6.76
N GLU A 60 9.94 13.20 -5.77
CA GLU A 60 9.01 14.31 -5.96
C GLU A 60 9.63 15.30 -6.94
N ILE A 61 8.89 15.62 -8.00
CA ILE A 61 9.32 16.57 -9.01
C ILE A 61 8.61 17.89 -8.84
N ASP A 62 9.39 18.95 -8.86
CA ASP A 62 8.91 20.32 -8.89
C ASP A 62 8.99 20.89 -10.31
N ARG A 63 8.44 22.08 -10.52
CA ARG A 63 8.39 22.80 -11.80
C ARG A 63 9.78 23.00 -12.42
N SER A 64 10.83 23.03 -11.59
CA SER A 64 12.23 23.11 -12.04
C SER A 64 12.82 21.78 -12.49
N SER A 65 12.35 20.65 -11.95
CA SER A 65 12.93 19.33 -12.19
C SER A 65 12.47 18.73 -13.52
N ALA A 66 11.20 18.96 -13.89
CA ALA A 66 10.63 18.48 -15.15
C ALA A 66 9.51 19.44 -15.63
N PRO A 67 9.86 20.60 -16.22
CA PRO A 67 8.89 21.65 -16.56
C PRO A 67 7.83 21.20 -17.57
N GLU A 68 8.17 20.33 -18.53
CA GLU A 68 7.21 19.79 -19.50
C GLU A 68 6.18 18.87 -18.84
N LEU A 69 6.64 17.93 -18.00
CA LEU A 69 5.77 16.96 -17.33
C LEU A 69 4.87 17.66 -16.30
N TYR A 70 5.45 18.58 -15.51
CA TYR A 70 4.72 19.37 -14.54
C TYR A 70 3.65 20.22 -15.23
N GLY A 71 4.00 20.88 -16.35
CA GLY A 71 3.05 21.69 -17.12
C GLY A 71 1.92 20.88 -17.76
N LEU A 72 2.19 19.63 -18.15
CA LEU A 72 1.17 18.73 -18.67
C LEU A 72 0.17 18.31 -17.58
N VAL A 73 0.67 17.95 -16.38
CA VAL A 73 -0.19 17.63 -15.23
C VAL A 73 -0.96 18.86 -14.76
N GLU A 74 -0.35 20.04 -14.75
CA GLU A 74 -1.00 21.32 -14.39
C GLU A 74 -2.18 21.63 -15.32
N LYS A 75 -2.00 21.44 -16.64
CA LYS A 75 -3.10 21.60 -17.62
C LYS A 75 -4.22 20.60 -17.39
N LEU A 76 -3.89 19.33 -17.12
CA LEU A 76 -4.88 18.29 -16.85
C LEU A 76 -5.66 18.56 -15.56
N ALA A 77 -4.98 18.93 -14.48
CA ALA A 77 -5.59 19.28 -13.21
C ALA A 77 -6.47 20.53 -13.35
N GLY A 78 -5.98 21.55 -14.06
CA GLY A 78 -6.75 22.77 -14.37
C GLY A 78 -8.02 22.49 -15.18
N ASN A 79 -7.93 21.65 -16.21
CA ASN A 79 -9.09 21.24 -17.01
C ASN A 79 -10.12 20.44 -16.19
N ALA A 80 -9.67 19.70 -15.18
CA ALA A 80 -10.53 18.93 -14.29
C ALA A 80 -11.05 19.74 -13.09
N GLY A 81 -10.62 20.99 -12.91
CA GLY A 81 -10.97 21.82 -11.74
C GLY A 81 -10.40 21.28 -10.43
N LEU A 82 -9.31 20.51 -10.49
CA LEU A 82 -8.65 19.90 -9.34
C LEU A 82 -7.42 20.73 -8.92
N PRO A 83 -7.09 20.78 -7.62
CA PRO A 83 -5.84 21.38 -7.16
C PRO A 83 -4.64 20.59 -7.71
N MET A 84 -3.48 21.25 -7.83
CA MET A 84 -2.27 20.62 -8.35
C MET A 84 -1.86 19.42 -7.47
N PRO A 85 -1.86 18.19 -8.01
CA PRO A 85 -1.43 17.03 -7.24
C PRO A 85 0.09 17.01 -7.09
N ARG A 86 0.58 16.35 -6.03
CA ARG A 86 2.02 16.02 -5.92
C ARG A 86 2.39 15.02 -7.01
N VAL A 87 3.44 15.32 -7.76
CA VAL A 87 3.89 14.48 -8.88
C VAL A 87 5.21 13.83 -8.49
N TYR A 88 5.32 12.52 -8.71
CA TYR A 88 6.51 11.75 -8.45
C TYR A 88 6.98 11.06 -9.74
N ILE A 89 8.29 11.03 -9.98
CA ILE A 89 8.90 10.21 -11.04
C ILE A 89 9.51 8.97 -10.40
N ILE A 90 9.24 7.80 -11.00
CA ILE A 90 9.91 6.54 -10.69
C ILE A 90 11.00 6.36 -11.75
N ASN A 91 12.26 6.30 -11.32
CA ASN A 91 13.38 5.98 -12.19
C ASN A 91 13.59 4.46 -12.17
N GLU A 92 13.40 3.78 -13.30
CA GLU A 92 13.69 2.35 -13.49
C GLU A 92 15.19 2.08 -13.63
#